data_AF-A0A090TER3-F1
#
_entry.id   AF-A0A090TER3-F1
#
_cell.length_a   1.000
_cell.length_b   1.000
_cell.length_c   1.000
_cell.angle_alpha   90.00
_cell.angle_beta   90.00
_cell.angle_gamma   90.00
#
_symmetry.space_group_name_H-M   'P 1'
#
loop_
_entity.id
_entity.type
_entity.pdbx_description
1 polymer ?
#
loop_
_entity_poly.entity_id
_entity_poly.type
_entity_poly.pdbx_seq_one_letter_code
_entity_poly.pdbx_strand_id
1 'polypeptide(L)'
;MIVKQDARVASSNRLLADVVWMTDEPLAAGRSYDIKIAGKKTQGQLDAVRHQYDINSLKSFEAESLPLNGIGLCEWSLTEAVAIDSYDSVQDTGGFIVIDRLTNVTVGAGLVREALAEQQRSPQERMGAFEKELKALIMKHFPEWDAKI
;
A
#
# COMPACT_ATOMS: atom_id res chain seq x y z
N MET A 1 0.93 -15.48 -14.89
CA MET A 1 0.84 -14.50 -16.00
C MET A 1 2.02 -14.75 -16.92
N ILE A 2 1.81 -14.79 -18.23
CA ILE A 2 2.88 -14.88 -19.22
C ILE A 2 2.77 -13.62 -20.08
N VAL A 3 3.90 -12.96 -20.30
CA VAL A 3 3.98 -11.72 -21.08
C VAL A 3 4.97 -11.90 -22.22
N LYS A 4 4.88 -11.04 -23.25
CA LYS A 4 5.89 -11.03 -24.32
C LYS A 4 7.26 -10.61 -23.75
N GLN A 5 8.34 -11.07 -24.35
CA GLN A 5 9.71 -10.79 -23.88
C GLN A 5 10.05 -9.29 -23.84
N ASP A 6 9.45 -8.51 -24.73
CA ASP A 6 9.63 -7.06 -24.86
C ASP A 6 8.61 -6.24 -24.06
N ALA A 7 7.63 -6.90 -23.43
CA ALA A 7 6.66 -6.23 -22.59
C ALA A 7 7.30 -5.72 -21.30
N ARG A 8 7.11 -4.44 -21.00
CA ARG A 8 7.49 -3.84 -19.71
C ARG A 8 6.28 -3.88 -18.78
N VAL A 9 6.27 -4.83 -17.86
CA VAL A 9 5.28 -4.89 -16.78
C VAL A 9 5.95 -4.53 -15.48
N ALA A 10 5.38 -3.56 -14.76
CA ALA A 10 5.90 -3.19 -13.46
C ALA A 10 5.66 -4.33 -12.47
N SER A 11 6.69 -4.74 -11.75
CA SER A 11 6.57 -5.65 -10.62
C SER A 11 6.80 -4.85 -9.35
N SER A 12 5.77 -4.72 -8.52
CA SER A 12 5.85 -4.01 -7.25
C SER A 12 5.02 -4.69 -6.18
N ASN A 13 5.42 -4.51 -4.93
CA ASN A 13 4.63 -4.86 -3.77
C ASN A 13 3.94 -3.64 -3.15
N ARG A 14 3.97 -2.47 -3.81
CA ARG A 14 3.26 -1.27 -3.39
C ARG A 14 2.45 -0.71 -4.55
N LEU A 15 1.24 -0.26 -4.27
CA LEU A 15 0.36 0.29 -5.29
C LEU A 15 -0.48 1.44 -4.76
N LEU A 16 -0.83 2.33 -5.67
CA LEU A 16 -1.81 3.38 -5.47
C LEU A 16 -3.07 2.99 -6.23
N ALA A 17 -4.22 2.99 -5.57
CA ALA A 17 -5.48 2.56 -6.18
C ALA A 17 -6.67 3.36 -5.69
N ASP A 18 -7.64 3.61 -6.56
CA ASP A 18 -8.97 3.99 -6.11
C ASP A 18 -9.68 2.74 -5.57
N VAL A 19 -10.21 2.83 -4.36
CA VAL A 19 -10.86 1.73 -3.66
C VAL A 19 -12.30 2.11 -3.36
N VAL A 20 -13.22 1.17 -3.61
CA VAL A 20 -14.58 1.19 -3.06
C VAL A 20 -14.67 0.19 -1.91
N TRP A 21 -15.17 0.65 -0.77
CA TRP A 21 -15.33 -0.16 0.42
C TRP A 21 -16.77 -0.65 0.61
N MET A 22 -16.95 -1.91 0.98
CA MET A 22 -18.25 -2.60 0.90
C MET A 22 -18.69 -3.26 2.23
N THR A 23 -18.04 -2.95 3.34
CA THR A 23 -18.41 -3.49 4.67
C THR A 23 -18.51 -2.39 5.72
N ASP A 24 -19.28 -2.64 6.78
CA ASP A 24 -19.56 -1.70 7.87
C ASP A 24 -18.30 -1.34 8.68
N GLU A 25 -17.39 -2.30 8.87
CA GLU A 25 -16.13 -2.04 9.55
C GLU A 25 -15.23 -1.20 8.64
N PRO A 26 -14.87 0.05 9.01
CA PRO A 26 -14.13 0.93 8.11
C PRO A 26 -12.77 0.36 7.72
N LEU A 27 -12.38 0.56 6.46
CA LEU A 27 -11.02 0.29 6.01
C LEU A 27 -10.08 1.33 6.62
N ALA A 28 -9.18 0.90 7.48
CA ALA A 28 -8.15 1.73 8.09
C ALA A 28 -6.80 1.03 8.04
N ALA A 29 -5.72 1.78 8.23
CA ALA A 29 -4.37 1.22 8.23
C ALA A 29 -4.16 0.18 9.35
N GLY A 30 -3.30 -0.80 9.09
CA GLY A 30 -2.84 -1.77 10.10
C GLY A 30 -3.57 -3.12 10.12
N ARG A 31 -4.62 -3.32 9.32
CA ARG A 31 -5.25 -4.64 9.13
C ARG A 31 -4.78 -5.29 7.83
N SER A 32 -4.44 -6.57 7.91
CA SER A 32 -4.08 -7.37 6.74
C SER A 32 -5.31 -8.06 6.12
N TYR A 33 -5.37 -8.03 4.80
CA TYR A 33 -6.40 -8.63 3.95
C TYR A 33 -5.75 -9.59 2.95
N ASP A 34 -6.55 -10.51 2.42
CA ASP A 34 -6.16 -11.24 1.21
C ASP A 34 -6.51 -10.36 0.01
N ILE A 35 -5.54 -10.14 -0.88
CA ILE A 35 -5.68 -9.36 -2.10
C ILE A 35 -5.63 -10.31 -3.28
N LYS A 36 -6.64 -10.26 -4.15
CA LYS A 36 -6.66 -11.03 -5.39
C LYS A 36 -6.59 -10.09 -6.58
N ILE A 37 -5.50 -10.18 -7.34
CA ILE A 37 -5.24 -9.43 -8.58
C ILE A 37 -5.13 -10.43 -9.72
N ALA A 38 -5.98 -10.31 -10.73
CA ALA A 38 -6.10 -11.32 -11.80
C ALA A 38 -6.22 -12.76 -11.23
N GLY A 39 -5.27 -13.63 -11.60
CA GLY A 39 -5.14 -15.00 -11.10
C GLY A 39 -4.26 -15.17 -9.86
N LYS A 40 -3.64 -14.11 -9.33
CA LYS A 40 -2.73 -14.17 -8.17
C LYS A 40 -3.47 -13.76 -6.90
N LYS A 41 -3.27 -14.53 -5.82
CA LYS A 41 -3.66 -14.16 -4.46
C LYS A 41 -2.40 -13.83 -3.66
N THR A 42 -2.45 -12.76 -2.91
CA THR A 42 -1.39 -12.33 -1.99
C THR A 42 -2.00 -11.76 -0.72
N GLN A 43 -1.19 -11.39 0.25
CA GLN A 43 -1.62 -10.62 1.41
C GLN A 43 -1.22 -9.17 1.23
N GLY A 44 -2.04 -8.27 1.75
CA GLY A 44 -1.74 -6.85 1.75
C GLY A 44 -2.46 -6.10 2.86
N GLN A 45 -2.09 -4.85 3.04
CA GLN A 45 -2.68 -3.95 4.02
C GLN A 45 -2.76 -2.55 3.44
N LEU A 46 -3.72 -1.78 3.96
CA LEU A 46 -3.77 -0.35 3.70
C LEU A 46 -2.62 0.32 4.46
N ASP A 47 -1.81 1.10 3.74
CA ASP A 47 -0.78 1.96 4.33
C ASP A 47 -1.41 3.31 4.73
N ALA A 48 -2.15 3.93 3.81
CA ALA A 48 -2.81 5.22 4.02
C ALA A 48 -3.96 5.46 3.05
N VAL A 49 -4.96 6.23 3.48
CA VAL A 49 -5.93 6.88 2.58
C VAL A 49 -5.36 8.25 2.23
N ARG A 50 -5.11 8.52 0.94
CA ARG A 50 -4.67 9.85 0.48
C ARG A 50 -5.81 10.87 0.57
N HIS A 51 -6.99 10.47 0.10
CA HIS A 51 -8.23 11.24 0.20
C HIS A 51 -9.43 10.34 -0.10
N GLN A 52 -10.60 10.76 0.36
CA GLN A 52 -11.89 10.23 -0.06
C GLN A 52 -12.53 11.11 -1.12
N TYR A 53 -13.45 10.55 -1.89
CA TYR A 53 -14.30 11.29 -2.82
C TYR A 53 -15.70 11.44 -2.22
N ASP A 54 -16.23 12.66 -2.21
CA ASP A 54 -17.64 12.89 -1.97
C ASP A 54 -18.44 12.40 -3.19
N ILE A 55 -19.32 11.43 -2.99
CA ILE A 55 -20.04 10.74 -4.08
C ILE A 55 -20.97 11.68 -4.85
N ASN A 56 -21.48 12.73 -4.19
CA ASN A 56 -22.45 13.64 -4.80
C ASN A 56 -21.77 14.75 -5.61
N SER A 57 -20.59 15.20 -5.18
CA SER A 57 -19.87 16.34 -5.74
C SER A 57 -18.59 15.97 -6.48
N LEU A 58 -18.11 14.73 -6.33
CA LEU A 58 -16.84 14.20 -6.85
C LEU A 58 -15.59 14.93 -6.34
N LYS A 59 -15.73 15.80 -5.34
CA LYS A 59 -14.60 16.50 -4.71
C LYS A 59 -13.87 15.58 -3.76
N SER A 60 -12.55 15.74 -3.68
CA SER A 60 -11.74 15.04 -2.69
C SER A 60 -11.73 15.76 -1.34
N PHE A 61 -11.63 14.99 -0.25
CA PHE A 61 -11.42 15.49 1.10
C PHE A 61 -10.48 14.57 1.89
N GLU A 62 -9.78 15.13 2.88
CA GLU A 62 -8.87 14.36 3.74
C GLU A 62 -9.64 13.37 4.61
N ALA A 63 -9.12 12.15 4.72
CA ALA A 63 -9.68 11.09 5.54
C ALA A 63 -8.60 10.08 5.92
N GLU A 64 -8.75 9.44 7.07
CA GLU A 64 -7.82 8.42 7.58
C GLU A 64 -8.30 6.98 7.34
N SER A 65 -9.57 6.82 6.95
CA SER A 65 -10.23 5.53 6.72
C SER A 65 -11.29 5.64 5.62
N LEU A 66 -11.80 4.51 5.09
CA LEU A 66 -12.99 4.46 4.24
C LEU A 66 -14.17 3.80 4.99
N PRO A 67 -15.31 4.49 5.19
CA PRO A 67 -16.51 3.87 5.73
C PRO A 67 -17.20 2.97 4.69
N LEU A 68 -18.28 2.28 5.08
CA LEU A 68 -19.15 1.57 4.13
C LEU A 68 -19.56 2.49 2.97
N ASN A 69 -19.43 1.99 1.74
CA ASN A 69 -19.65 2.72 0.49
C ASN A 69 -18.68 3.88 0.24
N GLY A 70 -17.68 4.07 1.10
CA GLY A 70 -16.62 5.05 0.90
C GLY A 70 -15.80 4.72 -0.33
N ILE A 71 -15.44 5.76 -1.09
CA ILE A 71 -14.54 5.67 -2.23
C ILE A 71 -13.36 6.58 -1.95
N GLY A 72 -12.14 6.10 -2.15
CA GLY A 72 -10.95 6.93 -1.94
C GLY A 72 -9.71 6.40 -2.64
N LEU A 73 -8.73 7.29 -2.75
CA LEU A 73 -7.41 6.95 -3.25
C LEU A 73 -6.56 6.41 -2.10
N CYS A 74 -6.07 5.19 -2.23
CA CYS A 74 -5.43 4.44 -1.15
C CYS A 74 -4.05 3.94 -1.57
N GLU A 75 -3.10 4.01 -0.64
CA GLU A 75 -1.81 3.33 -0.73
C GLU A 75 -1.90 1.96 -0.08
N TRP A 76 -1.43 0.94 -0.78
CA TRP A 76 -1.40 -0.43 -0.30
C TRP A 76 0.01 -0.99 -0.36
N SER A 77 0.35 -1.78 0.65
CA SER A 77 1.51 -2.66 0.64
C SER A 77 1.06 -4.11 0.56
N LEU A 78 1.81 -4.90 -0.20
CA LEU A 78 1.62 -6.32 -0.43
C LEU A 78 2.82 -7.09 0.13
N THR A 79 2.59 -8.32 0.57
CA THR A 79 3.65 -9.17 1.13
C THR A 79 4.64 -9.69 0.09
N GLU A 80 4.26 -9.69 -1.17
CA GLU A 80 5.12 -10.09 -2.30
C GLU A 80 4.89 -9.14 -3.47
N ALA A 81 5.93 -9.01 -4.30
CA ALA A 81 5.79 -8.26 -5.54
C ALA A 81 4.82 -8.99 -6.49
N VAL A 82 3.94 -8.22 -7.11
CA VAL A 82 3.01 -8.71 -8.13
C VAL A 82 3.18 -7.87 -9.39
N ALA A 83 2.94 -8.50 -10.54
CA ALA A 83 2.91 -7.81 -11.81
C ALA A 83 1.63 -6.95 -11.85
N ILE A 84 1.80 -5.64 -11.99
CA ILE A 84 0.74 -4.64 -11.87
C ILE A 84 0.77 -3.75 -13.10
N ASP A 85 -0.42 -3.50 -13.64
CA ASP A 85 -0.68 -2.46 -14.64
C ASP A 85 -1.64 -1.43 -14.03
N SER A 86 -1.76 -0.25 -14.65
CA SER A 86 -2.89 0.63 -14.31
C SER A 86 -4.17 0.02 -14.87
N TYR A 87 -5.29 0.25 -14.20
CA TYR A 87 -6.59 -0.26 -14.65
C TYR A 87 -6.96 0.29 -16.04
N ASP A 88 -6.58 1.54 -16.32
CA ASP A 88 -6.80 2.18 -17.62
C ASP A 88 -5.99 1.55 -18.75
N SER A 89 -4.84 0.93 -18.46
CA SER A 89 -4.04 0.24 -19.47
C SER A 89 -4.46 -1.22 -19.65
N VAL A 90 -4.62 -1.97 -18.56
CA VAL A 90 -5.00 -3.38 -18.58
C VAL A 90 -5.93 -3.69 -17.40
N GLN A 91 -7.21 -3.86 -17.69
CA GLN A 91 -8.24 -4.08 -16.66
C GLN A 91 -8.03 -5.36 -15.85
N ASP A 92 -7.58 -6.44 -16.49
CA ASP A 92 -7.37 -7.74 -15.84
C ASP A 92 -6.32 -7.68 -14.72
N THR A 93 -5.27 -6.87 -14.90
CA THR A 93 -4.09 -6.80 -14.03
C THR A 93 -4.00 -5.49 -13.26
N GLY A 94 -4.84 -4.51 -13.60
CA GLY A 94 -5.06 -3.28 -12.83
C GLY A 94 -6.29 -3.33 -11.93
N GLY A 95 -7.11 -4.37 -11.99
CA GLY A 95 -8.25 -4.57 -11.08
C GLY A 95 -7.93 -5.58 -9.98
N PHE A 96 -8.40 -5.33 -8.75
CA PHE A 96 -8.29 -6.28 -7.65
C PHE A 96 -9.48 -6.27 -6.70
N ILE A 97 -9.61 -7.34 -5.92
CA ILE A 97 -10.55 -7.42 -4.81
C ILE A 97 -9.83 -7.59 -3.48
N VAL A 98 -10.42 -7.01 -2.43
CA VAL A 98 -10.00 -7.12 -1.03
C VAL A 98 -10.90 -8.14 -0.36
N ILE A 99 -10.29 -9.15 0.26
CA ILE A 99 -10.98 -10.29 0.86
C ILE A 99 -10.62 -10.32 2.34
N ASP A 100 -11.63 -10.38 3.20
CA ASP A 100 -11.43 -10.57 4.62
C ASP A 100 -10.93 -12.00 4.92
N ARG A 101 -9.86 -12.10 5.70
CA ARG A 101 -9.12 -13.35 5.92
C ARG A 101 -9.83 -14.36 6.81
N LEU A 102 -10.76 -13.89 7.65
CA LEU A 102 -11.47 -14.74 8.59
C LEU A 102 -12.77 -15.26 7.98
N THR A 103 -13.50 -14.38 7.30
CA THR A 103 -14.83 -14.67 6.74
C THR A 103 -14.76 -15.11 5.28
N ASN A 104 -13.65 -14.88 4.57
CA ASN A 104 -13.50 -15.07 3.13
C ASN A 104 -14.45 -14.23 2.26
N VAL A 105 -15.09 -13.22 2.85
CA VAL A 105 -16.00 -12.32 2.14
C VAL A 105 -15.20 -11.25 1.40
N THR A 106 -15.65 -10.89 0.20
CA THR A 106 -15.10 -9.74 -0.52
C THR A 106 -15.62 -8.46 0.12
N VAL A 107 -14.71 -7.66 0.69
CA VAL A 107 -15.02 -6.47 1.49
C VAL A 107 -14.69 -5.16 0.78
N GLY A 108 -13.97 -5.22 -0.34
CA GLY A 108 -13.62 -4.06 -1.15
C GLY A 108 -13.17 -4.44 -2.55
N ALA A 109 -13.14 -3.46 -3.44
CA ALA A 109 -12.59 -3.59 -4.78
C ALA A 109 -11.72 -2.37 -5.09
N GLY A 110 -10.64 -2.59 -5.84
CA GLY A 110 -9.67 -1.55 -6.14
C GLY A 110 -9.27 -1.52 -7.61
N LEU A 111 -9.05 -0.30 -8.09
CA LEU A 111 -8.58 0.01 -9.44
C LEU A 111 -7.21 0.68 -9.31
N VAL A 112 -6.17 0.00 -9.78
CA VAL A 112 -4.80 0.49 -9.71
C VAL A 112 -4.64 1.73 -10.60
N ARG A 113 -4.10 2.79 -10.02
CA ARG A 113 -3.63 3.99 -10.72
C ARG A 113 -2.19 3.80 -11.19
N GLU A 114 -1.33 3.37 -10.28
CA GLU A 114 0.09 3.17 -10.53
C GLU A 114 0.70 2.17 -9.55
N ALA A 115 1.75 1.47 -10.01
CA ALA A 115 2.66 0.76 -9.14
C ALA A 115 3.59 1.78 -8.47
N LEU A 116 3.65 1.76 -7.14
CA LEU A 116 4.57 2.61 -6.40
C LEU A 116 5.95 1.95 -6.38
N ALA A 117 7.00 2.75 -6.42
CA ALA A 117 8.35 2.24 -6.21
C ALA A 117 8.45 1.59 -4.82
N GLU A 118 9.25 0.53 -4.70
CA GLU A 118 9.63 0.03 -3.39
C GLU A 118 10.21 1.20 -2.58
N GLN A 119 9.78 1.31 -1.31
CA GLN A 119 10.44 2.18 -0.35
C GLN A 119 11.79 1.57 0.04
N GLN A 120 12.72 1.50 -0.92
CA GLN A 120 14.12 1.34 -0.61
C GLN A 120 14.60 2.68 -0.10
N ARG A 121 14.62 2.87 1.23
CA ARG A 121 15.50 3.88 1.81
C ARG A 121 16.87 3.65 1.22
N SER A 122 17.42 4.67 0.56
CA SER A 122 18.77 4.62 0.03
C SER A 122 19.74 4.16 1.14
N PRO A 123 20.86 3.50 0.80
CA PRO A 123 21.86 3.12 1.80
C PRO A 123 22.25 4.27 2.74
N GLN A 124 22.25 5.51 2.23
CA GLN A 124 22.50 6.73 3.00
C GLN A 124 21.37 7.04 4.02
N GLU A 125 20.11 6.93 3.63
CA GLU A 125 18.98 7.15 4.56
C GLU A 125 18.91 6.07 5.64
N ARG A 126 19.27 4.83 5.30
CA ARG A 126 19.38 3.73 6.29
C ARG A 126 20.52 3.99 7.26
N MET A 127 21.68 4.43 6.78
CA MET A 127 22.84 4.76 7.60
C MET A 127 22.54 5.94 8.54
N GLY A 128 21.95 7.02 8.04
CA GLY A 128 21.63 8.19 8.85
C GLY A 128 20.57 7.92 9.93
N ALA A 129 19.55 7.11 9.62
CA ALA A 129 18.58 6.67 10.63
C ALA A 129 19.24 5.80 11.72
N PHE A 130 20.11 4.87 11.31
CA PHE A 130 20.87 4.01 12.22
C PHE A 130 21.83 4.81 13.10
N GLU A 131 22.62 5.74 12.53
CA GLU A 131 23.53 6.61 13.27
C GLU A 131 22.80 7.41 14.34
N LYS A 132 21.63 7.95 14.01
CA LYS A 132 20.79 8.71 14.96
C LYS A 132 20.31 7.84 16.12
N GLU A 133 19.82 6.64 15.83
CA GLU A 133 19.37 5.69 16.85
C GLU A 133 20.55 5.18 17.71
N LEU A 134 21.68 4.87 17.08
CA LEU A 134 22.90 4.44 17.76
C LEU A 134 23.42 5.54 18.69
N LYS A 135 23.46 6.80 18.25
CA LYS A 135 23.87 7.94 19.07
C LYS A 135 22.95 8.12 20.26
N ALA A 136 21.64 8.00 20.07
CA ALA A 136 20.68 8.06 21.17
C ALA A 136 20.91 6.92 22.18
N LEU A 137 21.23 5.71 21.71
CA LEU A 137 21.55 4.56 22.56
C LEU A 137 22.85 4.78 23.35
N ILE A 138 23.91 5.25 22.69
CA ILE A 138 25.22 5.53 23.32
C ILE A 138 25.05 6.64 24.36
N MET A 139 24.38 7.75 24.04
CA MET A 139 24.14 8.83 25.00
C MET A 139 23.31 8.37 26.21
N LYS A 140 22.42 7.38 26.02
CA LYS A 140 21.59 6.83 27.10
C LYS A 140 22.36 5.88 28.03
N HIS A 141 23.31 5.10 27.51
CA HIS A 141 23.94 4.01 28.25
C HIS A 141 25.43 4.22 28.56
N PHE A 142 26.14 5.03 27.77
CA PHE A 142 27.58 5.31 27.86
C PHE A 142 27.86 6.81 27.61
N PRO A 143 27.32 7.73 28.43
CA PRO A 143 27.43 9.17 28.22
C PRO A 143 28.89 9.69 28.25
N GLU A 144 29.81 8.96 28.88
CA GLU A 144 31.23 9.28 28.97
C GLU A 144 31.98 9.14 27.63
N TRP A 145 31.38 8.52 26.61
CA TRP A 145 32.02 8.27 25.32
C TRP A 145 31.93 9.42 24.31
N ASP A 146 31.26 10.54 24.64
CA ASP A 146 31.10 11.75 23.80
C ASP A 146 31.13 11.46 22.29
N ALA A 147 30.16 10.65 21.83
CA ALA A 147 30.17 10.09 20.47
C ALA A 147 30.07 11.21 19.41
N LYS A 148 31.24 11.58 18.86
CA LYS A 148 31.42 12.44 17.68
C LYS A 148 31.49 11.56 16.45
N ILE A 149 30.34 11.06 16.04
CA ILE A 149 30.10 10.56 14.68
C ILE A 149 29.19 11.58 14.02
#